data_AF-A0A534RKX4-F1
#
_entry.id   AF-A0A534RKX4-F1
#
_cell.length_a   1.000
_cell.length_b   1.000
_cell.length_c   1.000
_cell.angle_alpha   90.00
_cell.angle_beta   90.00
_cell.angle_gamma   90.00
#
_symmetry.space_group_name_H-M   'P 1'
#
loop_
_entity.id
_entity.type
_entity.pdbx_description
1 polymer ?
#
loop_
_entity_poly.entity_id
_entity_poly.type
_entity_poly.pdbx_seq_one_letter_code
_entity_poly.pdbx_strand_id
1 'polypeptide(L)'
;MTPTVSPLPPWAEKMRELFVSGAASQFLLYGSVLDLVPTTEADGRRAFLPLRQFLEDILFAPFEVVIFYDRGKGLRVKRGSELLFQQWLKVFDSFQGTTFAAGPAPDPQDPARALERSGLLPREPRRALELIDRFLRAGLHRTRVVEGGTRVPDPVRIAVVVDYAQFLVPQAEAVYLAGELSEHLIKILDWATDPTIATAPVVTCLISP
;
A
#
# COMPACT_ATOMS: atom_id res chain seq x y z
N MET A 1 -9.04 7.71 -26.75
CA MET A 1 -10.04 8.41 -25.91
C MET A 1 -9.57 8.29 -24.48
N THR A 2 -9.11 9.38 -23.88
CA THR A 2 -8.75 9.43 -22.46
C THR A 2 -10.06 9.24 -21.68
N PRO A 3 -10.21 8.24 -20.79
CA PRO A 3 -11.43 8.10 -20.02
C PRO A 3 -11.63 9.38 -19.20
N THR A 4 -12.81 10.00 -19.35
CA THR A 4 -13.21 11.18 -18.60
C THR A 4 -13.22 10.81 -17.12
N VAL A 5 -12.26 11.34 -16.35
CA VAL A 5 -12.15 11.08 -14.92
C VAL A 5 -13.40 11.65 -14.26
N SER A 6 -14.24 10.77 -13.71
CA SER A 6 -15.34 11.16 -12.82
C SER A 6 -14.77 12.02 -11.69
N PRO A 7 -15.37 13.18 -11.36
CA PRO A 7 -14.83 14.07 -10.36
C PRO A 7 -14.67 13.33 -9.03
N LEU A 8 -13.47 13.39 -8.45
CA LEU A 8 -13.17 12.74 -7.19
C LEU A 8 -14.07 13.33 -6.09
N PRO A 9 -14.51 12.52 -5.11
CA PRO A 9 -15.12 13.05 -3.90
C PRO A 9 -14.22 14.11 -3.24
N PRO A 10 -14.77 15.15 -2.60
CA PRO A 10 -13.97 16.25 -2.05
C PRO A 10 -12.82 15.84 -1.12
N TRP A 11 -13.02 14.79 -0.31
CA TRP A 11 -11.97 14.27 0.58
C TRP A 11 -10.81 13.63 -0.20
N ALA A 12 -11.11 12.92 -1.29
CA ALA A 12 -10.12 12.24 -2.11
C ALA A 12 -9.33 13.24 -2.97
N GLU A 13 -10.02 14.28 -3.46
CA GLU A 13 -9.38 15.44 -4.08
C GLU A 13 -8.43 16.12 -3.10
N LYS A 14 -8.89 16.36 -1.86
CA LYS A 14 -8.05 16.99 -0.84
C LYS A 14 -6.80 16.17 -0.50
N MET A 15 -6.95 14.85 -0.38
CA MET A 15 -5.80 13.96 -0.19
C MET A 15 -4.80 14.07 -1.34
N ARG A 16 -5.28 14.08 -2.59
CA ARG A 16 -4.44 14.23 -3.77
C ARG A 16 -3.66 15.54 -3.74
N GLU A 17 -4.31 16.66 -3.41
CA GLU A 17 -3.65 17.96 -3.26
C GLU A 17 -2.53 17.92 -2.19
N LEU A 18 -2.82 17.36 -1.02
CA LEU A 18 -1.85 17.28 0.08
C LEU A 18 -0.66 16.39 -0.26
N PHE A 19 -0.90 15.28 -0.95
CA PHE A 19 0.16 14.37 -1.41
C PHE A 19 1.03 15.01 -2.48
N VAL A 20 0.42 15.58 -3.52
CA VAL A 20 1.16 16.20 -4.64
C VAL A 20 1.96 17.43 -4.20
N SER A 21 1.46 18.19 -3.23
CA SER A 21 2.20 19.31 -2.63
C SER A 21 3.33 18.88 -1.68
N GLY A 22 3.42 17.60 -1.32
CA GLY A 22 4.37 17.08 -0.33
C GLY A 22 4.02 17.46 1.11
N ALA A 23 2.81 17.98 1.36
CA ALA A 23 2.36 18.38 2.69
C ALA A 23 2.03 17.19 3.59
N ALA A 24 1.56 16.08 3.01
CA ALA A 24 1.28 14.84 3.72
C ALA A 24 1.42 13.60 2.82
N SER A 25 1.99 12.53 3.37
CA SER A 25 2.12 11.22 2.74
C SER A 25 1.40 10.10 3.52
N GLN A 26 0.91 10.40 4.72
CA GLN A 26 0.09 9.51 5.54
C GLN A 26 -1.28 10.14 5.78
N PHE A 27 -2.33 9.33 5.64
CA PHE A 27 -3.71 9.75 5.78
C PHE A 27 -4.48 8.79 6.69
N LEU A 28 -5.34 9.36 7.54
CA LEU A 28 -6.34 8.63 8.31
C LEU A 28 -7.69 8.80 7.61
N LEU A 29 -8.26 7.69 7.16
CA LEU A 29 -9.61 7.62 6.61
C LEU A 29 -10.56 7.15 7.70
N TYR A 30 -11.49 8.02 8.06
CA TYR A 30 -12.51 7.71 9.06
C TYR A 30 -13.76 7.12 8.39
N GLY A 31 -14.21 5.94 8.84
CA GLY A 31 -15.38 5.26 8.30
C GLY A 31 -15.22 3.74 8.24
N SER A 32 -16.18 3.07 7.60
CA SER A 32 -16.15 1.62 7.43
C SER A 32 -15.31 1.24 6.22
N VAL A 33 -14.48 0.19 6.34
CA VAL A 33 -13.75 -0.38 5.18
C VAL A 33 -14.70 -0.98 4.12
N LEU A 34 -15.97 -1.18 4.47
CA LEU A 34 -17.03 -1.67 3.59
C LEU A 34 -17.84 -0.53 2.96
N ASP A 35 -17.48 0.72 3.22
CA ASP A 35 -18.18 1.87 2.65
C ASP A 35 -18.13 1.86 1.13
N LEU A 36 -19.20 2.42 0.55
CA LEU A 36 -19.33 2.62 -0.88
C LEU A 36 -19.02 4.07 -1.21
N VAL A 37 -18.08 4.28 -2.12
CA VAL A 37 -17.68 5.60 -2.61
C VAL A 37 -18.47 5.92 -3.87
N PRO A 38 -19.18 7.06 -3.93
CA PRO A 38 -19.87 7.47 -5.14
C PRO A 38 -18.87 7.74 -6.26
N THR A 39 -19.19 7.21 -7.45
CA THR A 39 -18.47 7.47 -8.68
C THR A 39 -19.47 7.74 -9.81
N THR A 40 -18.96 8.03 -10.99
CA THR A 40 -19.76 8.16 -12.21
C THR A 40 -19.23 7.15 -13.23
N GLU A 41 -20.13 6.40 -13.87
CA GLU A 41 -19.77 5.53 -14.99
C GLU A 41 -19.46 6.35 -16.26
N ALA A 42 -18.90 5.69 -17.28
CA ALA A 42 -18.55 6.34 -18.54
C ALA A 42 -19.76 6.97 -19.27
N ASP A 43 -20.97 6.49 -19.01
CA ASP A 43 -22.23 7.01 -19.57
C ASP A 43 -22.88 8.12 -18.72
N GLY A 44 -22.22 8.57 -17.66
CA GLY A 44 -22.71 9.64 -16.77
C GLY A 44 -23.64 9.15 -15.66
N ARG A 45 -23.97 7.85 -15.57
CA ARG A 45 -24.78 7.32 -14.47
C ARG A 45 -23.98 7.31 -13.17
N ARG A 46 -24.68 7.62 -12.06
CA ARG A 46 -24.12 7.48 -10.72
C ARG A 46 -23.92 5.99 -10.40
N ALA A 47 -22.72 5.64 -9.98
CA ALA A 47 -22.37 4.33 -9.49
C ALA A 47 -21.71 4.42 -8.12
N PHE A 48 -21.42 3.27 -7.54
CA PHE A 48 -20.81 3.14 -6.24
C PHE A 48 -19.77 2.03 -6.29
N LEU A 49 -18.56 2.33 -5.82
CA LEU A 49 -17.49 1.34 -5.72
C LEU A 49 -17.19 1.07 -4.24
N PRO A 50 -16.90 -0.19 -3.86
CA PRO A 50 -16.31 -0.47 -2.57
C PRO A 50 -15.07 0.40 -2.35
N LEU A 51 -14.88 0.94 -1.14
CA LEU A 51 -13.78 1.84 -0.80
C LEU A 51 -12.42 1.30 -1.26
N ARG A 52 -12.13 0.02 -1.01
CA ARG A 52 -10.87 -0.60 -1.47
C ARG A 52 -10.69 -0.54 -2.98
N GLN A 53 -11.75 -0.79 -3.73
CA GLN A 53 -11.71 -0.74 -5.19
C GLN A 53 -11.52 0.70 -5.67
N PHE A 54 -12.23 1.65 -5.07
CA PHE A 54 -12.04 3.08 -5.35
C PHE A 54 -10.58 3.52 -5.09
N LEU A 55 -10.01 3.10 -3.95
CA LEU A 55 -8.62 3.42 -3.60
C LEU A 55 -7.64 2.80 -4.62
N GLU A 56 -7.80 1.52 -4.95
CA GLU A 56 -6.91 0.81 -5.88
C GLU A 56 -7.01 1.35 -7.31
N ASP A 57 -8.22 1.34 -7.88
CA ASP A 57 -8.46 1.55 -9.32
C ASP A 57 -8.48 3.03 -9.70
N ILE A 58 -8.86 3.91 -8.78
CA ILE A 58 -9.04 5.34 -9.06
C ILE A 58 -7.98 6.17 -8.35
N LEU A 59 -7.98 6.19 -7.02
CA LEU A 59 -7.12 7.12 -6.27
C LEU A 59 -5.63 6.77 -6.42
N PHE A 60 -5.31 5.48 -6.39
CA PHE A 60 -3.94 4.97 -6.50
C PHE A 60 -3.61 4.45 -7.90
N ALA A 61 -4.42 4.75 -8.93
CA ALA A 61 -4.09 4.42 -10.31
C ALA A 61 -2.65 4.80 -10.74
N PRO A 62 -2.07 5.94 -10.29
CA PRO A 62 -0.69 6.32 -10.65
C PRO A 62 0.41 5.50 -9.96
N PHE A 63 0.09 4.69 -8.95
CA PHE A 63 1.05 3.92 -8.16
C PHE A 63 1.33 2.56 -8.81
N GLU A 64 2.59 2.12 -8.73
CA GLU A 64 3.06 0.87 -9.33
C GLU A 64 2.77 -0.34 -8.43
N VAL A 65 2.78 -0.12 -7.10
CA VAL A 65 2.47 -1.14 -6.12
C VAL A 65 1.37 -0.65 -5.18
N VAL A 66 0.35 -1.48 -4.99
CA VAL A 66 -0.73 -1.22 -4.03
C VAL A 66 -0.81 -2.41 -3.07
N ILE A 67 -0.51 -2.14 -1.80
CA ILE A 67 -0.50 -3.13 -0.72
C ILE A 67 -1.71 -2.89 0.18
N PHE A 68 -2.44 -3.97 0.48
CA PHE A 68 -3.47 -3.97 1.51
C PHE A 68 -3.04 -4.87 2.66
N TYR A 69 -3.29 -4.42 3.88
CA TYR A 69 -3.04 -5.20 5.08
C TYR A 69 -4.20 -5.07 6.07
N ASP A 70 -4.59 -6.21 6.63
CA ASP A 70 -5.39 -6.29 7.86
C ASP A 70 -5.03 -7.57 8.60
N ARG A 71 -5.26 -7.57 9.91
CA ARG A 71 -4.95 -8.71 10.78
C ARG A 71 -5.70 -10.00 10.40
N GLY A 72 -6.90 -9.88 9.81
CA GLY A 72 -7.74 -11.04 9.48
C GLY A 72 -7.27 -11.79 8.24
N LYS A 73 -6.94 -11.05 7.18
CA LYS A 73 -6.59 -11.59 5.85
C LYS A 73 -5.08 -11.54 5.56
N GLY A 74 -4.31 -10.79 6.33
CA GLY A 74 -2.87 -10.61 6.16
C GLY A 74 -2.47 -9.69 5.01
N LEU A 75 -1.18 -9.70 4.69
CA LEU A 75 -0.60 -8.86 3.64
C LEU A 75 -1.03 -9.34 2.25
N ARG A 76 -1.46 -8.39 1.42
CA ARG A 76 -1.95 -8.63 0.06
C ARG A 76 -1.40 -7.56 -0.87
N VAL A 77 -0.93 -7.96 -2.05
CA VAL A 77 -0.38 -7.04 -3.04
C VAL A 77 -1.29 -7.10 -4.26
N LYS A 78 -2.09 -6.04 -4.46
CA LYS A 78 -3.12 -6.00 -5.50
C LYS A 78 -2.58 -5.55 -6.85
N ARG A 79 -1.54 -4.71 -6.83
CA ARG A 79 -0.83 -4.25 -8.02
C ARG A 79 0.68 -4.39 -7.83
N GLY A 80 1.39 -4.75 -8.90
CA GLY A 80 2.84 -4.86 -8.91
C GLY A 80 3.39 -6.06 -8.14
N SER A 81 2.54 -7.07 -7.89
CA SER A 81 2.87 -8.29 -7.15
C SER A 81 3.96 -9.07 -7.87
N GLU A 82 3.79 -9.31 -9.17
CA GLU A 82 4.64 -10.16 -9.99
C GLU A 82 5.95 -9.49 -10.46
N LEU A 83 5.90 -8.20 -10.82
CA LEU A 83 7.05 -7.49 -11.39
C LEU A 83 7.94 -6.81 -10.35
N LEU A 84 7.39 -6.34 -9.24
CA LEU A 84 8.13 -5.53 -8.27
C LEU A 84 8.24 -6.25 -6.94
N PHE A 85 7.10 -6.58 -6.34
CA PHE A 85 7.07 -7.11 -4.98
C PHE A 85 7.67 -8.52 -4.91
N GLN A 86 7.25 -9.46 -5.76
CA GLN A 86 7.73 -10.84 -5.76
C GLN A 86 9.20 -10.94 -6.17
N GLN A 87 9.67 -10.10 -7.09
CA GLN A 87 11.09 -10.06 -7.45
C GLN A 87 11.95 -9.63 -6.27
N TRP A 88 11.55 -8.57 -5.57
CA TRP A 88 12.18 -8.16 -4.33
C TRP A 88 12.10 -9.25 -3.26
N LEU A 89 10.93 -9.89 -3.11
CA LEU A 89 10.69 -10.92 -2.10
C LEU A 89 11.57 -12.16 -2.28
N LYS A 90 11.89 -12.54 -3.52
CA LYS A 90 12.87 -13.62 -3.80
C LYS A 90 14.26 -13.28 -3.26
N VAL A 91 14.68 -12.03 -3.40
CA VAL A 91 15.95 -11.55 -2.86
C VAL A 91 15.87 -11.51 -1.33
N PHE A 92 14.78 -10.96 -0.78
CA PHE A 92 14.54 -10.93 0.66
C PHE A 92 14.59 -12.33 1.29
N ASP A 93 13.90 -13.31 0.71
CA ASP A 93 13.89 -14.71 1.15
C ASP A 93 15.29 -15.32 1.22
N SER A 94 16.17 -15.02 0.26
CA SER A 94 17.55 -15.53 0.25
C SER A 94 18.42 -15.00 1.41
N PHE A 95 18.12 -13.81 1.93
CA PHE A 95 18.87 -13.22 3.03
C PHE A 95 18.25 -13.49 4.40
N GLN A 96 16.91 -13.60 4.46
CA GLN A 96 16.15 -13.67 5.71
C GLN A 96 15.70 -15.09 6.07
N GLY A 97 15.97 -16.08 5.21
CA GLY A 97 15.58 -17.47 5.45
C GLY A 97 14.06 -17.69 5.45
N THR A 98 13.31 -16.78 4.80
CA THR A 98 11.86 -16.89 4.60
C THR A 98 11.55 -17.58 3.28
N THR A 99 10.28 -17.95 3.08
CA THR A 99 9.79 -18.59 1.85
C THR A 99 8.58 -17.85 1.30
N PHE A 100 8.49 -16.55 1.57
CA PHE A 100 7.30 -15.76 1.24
C PHE A 100 7.03 -15.67 -0.26
N ALA A 101 8.08 -15.68 -1.08
CA ALA A 101 7.99 -15.68 -2.54
C ALA A 101 7.66 -17.06 -3.13
N ALA A 102 7.68 -18.12 -2.30
CA ALA A 102 7.29 -19.45 -2.74
C ALA A 102 5.79 -19.49 -3.04
N GLY A 103 5.42 -20.32 -4.01
CA GLY A 103 4.04 -20.40 -4.47
C GLY A 103 3.96 -20.99 -5.86
N PRO A 104 2.74 -21.25 -6.33
CA PRO A 104 2.53 -21.71 -7.70
C PRO A 104 3.05 -20.65 -8.68
N ALA A 105 3.40 -21.09 -9.88
CA ALA A 105 3.72 -20.18 -10.97
C ALA A 105 2.58 -19.19 -11.19
N PRO A 106 2.86 -17.94 -11.61
CA PRO A 106 1.82 -16.97 -11.91
C PRO A 106 0.84 -17.52 -12.94
N ASP A 107 -0.44 -17.43 -12.61
CA ASP A 107 -1.53 -17.71 -13.55
C ASP A 107 -1.51 -16.64 -14.65
N PRO A 108 -1.37 -16.99 -15.94
CA PRO A 108 -1.35 -16.00 -17.01
C PRO A 108 -2.61 -15.12 -17.06
N GLN A 109 -3.75 -15.63 -16.56
CA GLN A 109 -5.01 -14.88 -16.53
C GLN A 109 -5.11 -13.93 -15.33
N ASP A 110 -4.36 -14.19 -14.27
CA ASP A 110 -4.42 -13.41 -13.02
C ASP A 110 -3.08 -13.48 -12.26
N PRO A 111 -2.00 -12.91 -12.84
CA PRO A 111 -0.66 -13.04 -12.28
C PRO A 111 -0.53 -12.32 -10.93
N ALA A 112 -1.29 -11.24 -10.74
CA ALA A 112 -1.29 -10.44 -9.52
C ALA A 112 -1.70 -11.24 -8.27
N ARG A 113 -2.54 -12.27 -8.43
CA ARG A 113 -3.04 -13.09 -7.31
C ARG A 113 -2.20 -14.30 -6.97
N ALA A 114 -1.17 -14.63 -7.75
CA ALA A 114 -0.33 -15.80 -7.52
C ALA A 114 0.27 -15.81 -6.09
N LEU A 115 0.78 -14.66 -5.65
CA LEU A 115 1.37 -14.49 -4.32
C LEU A 115 0.31 -14.55 -3.21
N GLU A 116 -0.89 -14.03 -3.44
CA GLU A 116 -1.99 -14.14 -2.46
C GLU A 116 -2.46 -15.59 -2.30
N ARG A 117 -2.50 -16.36 -3.40
CA ARG A 117 -2.90 -17.77 -3.40
C ARG A 117 -1.91 -18.68 -2.67
N SER A 118 -0.64 -18.29 -2.53
CA SER A 118 0.35 -19.09 -1.79
C SER A 118 0.03 -19.17 -0.29
N GLY A 119 -0.61 -18.13 0.26
CA GLY A 119 -0.93 -18.05 1.69
C GLY A 119 0.28 -17.92 2.60
N LEU A 120 1.49 -17.71 2.05
CA LEU A 120 2.74 -17.66 2.81
C LEU A 120 3.07 -16.28 3.37
N LEU A 121 2.47 -15.23 2.82
CA LEU A 121 2.66 -13.87 3.30
C LEU A 121 2.18 -13.72 4.76
N PRO A 122 2.88 -12.90 5.57
CA PRO A 122 2.59 -12.78 6.99
C PRO A 122 1.19 -12.19 7.24
N ARG A 123 0.48 -12.81 8.19
CA ARG A 123 -0.76 -12.26 8.78
C ARG A 123 -0.52 -11.56 10.11
N GLU A 124 0.54 -11.95 10.81
CA GLU A 124 0.91 -11.39 12.10
C GLU A 124 1.38 -9.93 11.91
N PRO A 125 0.82 -8.97 12.67
CA PRO A 125 1.13 -7.54 12.55
C PRO A 125 2.61 -7.20 12.51
N ARG A 126 3.38 -7.68 13.48
CA ARG A 126 4.80 -7.37 13.59
C ARG A 126 5.57 -7.76 12.32
N ARG A 127 5.34 -8.98 11.82
CA ARG A 127 5.99 -9.49 10.60
C ARG A 127 5.49 -8.82 9.34
N ALA A 128 4.20 -8.51 9.26
CA ALA A 128 3.61 -7.83 8.11
C ALA A 128 4.11 -6.39 7.99
N LEU A 129 4.10 -5.63 9.09
CA LEU A 129 4.60 -4.26 9.13
C LEU A 129 6.10 -4.20 8.86
N GLU A 130 6.90 -5.15 9.39
CA GLU A 130 8.32 -5.26 9.05
C GLU A 130 8.52 -5.52 7.55
N LEU A 131 7.76 -6.45 6.95
CA LEU A 131 7.89 -6.75 5.53
C LEU A 131 7.51 -5.55 4.65
N ILE A 132 6.44 -4.83 5.01
CA ILE A 132 6.04 -3.59 4.32
C ILE A 132 7.15 -2.55 4.44
N ASP A 133 7.66 -2.29 5.64
CA ASP A 133 8.71 -1.30 5.89
C ASP A 133 9.98 -1.60 5.06
N ARG A 134 10.40 -2.86 5.03
CA ARG A 134 11.56 -3.29 4.23
C ARG A 134 11.32 -3.10 2.74
N PHE A 135 10.10 -3.36 2.26
CA PHE A 135 9.75 -3.14 0.86
C PHE A 135 9.71 -1.65 0.52
N LEU A 136 9.11 -0.81 1.36
CA LEU A 136 9.08 0.64 1.19
C LEU A 136 10.50 1.17 1.02
N ARG A 137 11.39 0.87 1.97
CA ARG A 137 12.78 1.33 1.97
C ARG A 137 13.58 0.80 0.78
N ALA A 138 13.38 -0.46 0.38
CA ALA A 138 14.01 -1.01 -0.82
C ALA A 138 13.53 -0.31 -2.10
N GLY A 139 12.24 0.02 -2.18
CA GLY A 139 11.64 0.71 -3.32
C GLY A 139 12.22 2.11 -3.55
N LEU A 140 12.65 2.81 -2.50
CA LEU A 140 13.28 4.13 -2.58
C LEU A 140 14.62 4.11 -3.33
N HIS A 141 15.35 3.00 -3.24
CA HIS A 141 16.69 2.86 -3.82
C HIS A 141 16.66 2.22 -5.21
N ARG A 142 15.48 2.01 -5.81
CA ARG A 142 15.36 1.48 -7.17
C ARG A 142 16.01 2.45 -8.16
N THR A 143 16.81 1.89 -9.06
CA THR A 143 17.40 2.60 -10.19
C THR A 143 16.99 1.92 -11.48
N ARG A 144 16.84 2.69 -12.56
CA ARG A 144 16.70 2.15 -13.91
C ARG A 144 17.86 2.58 -14.79
N VAL A 145 18.15 1.78 -15.81
CA VAL A 145 19.14 2.12 -16.84
C VAL A 145 18.42 2.85 -17.97
N VAL A 146 18.88 4.05 -18.32
CA VAL A 146 18.39 4.80 -19.48
C VAL A 146 19.22 4.47 -20.72
N GLU A 147 18.71 4.88 -21.89
CA GLU A 147 19.45 4.82 -23.15
C GLU A 147 20.82 5.50 -22.98
N GLY A 148 21.90 4.80 -23.36
CA GLY A 148 23.28 5.21 -23.08
C GLY A 148 23.92 4.56 -21.84
N GLY A 149 23.21 3.68 -21.11
CA GLY A 149 23.80 2.85 -20.04
C GLY A 149 23.89 3.53 -18.66
N THR A 150 23.50 4.80 -18.56
CA THR A 150 23.50 5.55 -17.31
C THR A 150 22.42 5.03 -16.36
N ARG A 151 22.77 4.83 -15.08
CA ARG A 151 21.80 4.54 -14.01
C ARG A 151 21.23 5.82 -13.46
N VAL A 152 19.91 5.91 -13.40
CA VAL A 152 19.18 7.04 -12.81
C VAL A 152 18.26 6.56 -11.70
N PRO A 153 18.04 7.38 -10.64
CA PRO A 153 17.04 7.09 -9.63
C PRO A 153 15.65 6.92 -10.26
N ASP A 154 14.95 5.89 -9.82
CA ASP A 154 13.60 5.57 -10.28
C ASP A 154 12.84 4.90 -9.13
N PRO A 155 12.53 5.62 -8.04
CA PRO A 155 11.90 5.05 -6.87
C PRO A 155 10.52 4.47 -7.22
N VAL A 156 10.18 3.35 -6.59
CA VAL A 156 8.87 2.71 -6.77
C VAL A 156 7.79 3.62 -6.19
N ARG A 157 6.73 3.89 -6.96
CA ARG A 157 5.51 4.52 -6.44
C ARG A 157 4.69 3.48 -5.68
N ILE A 158 4.61 3.60 -4.35
CA ILE A 158 3.95 2.59 -3.48
C ILE A 158 2.77 3.20 -2.71
N ALA A 159 1.61 2.56 -2.76
CA ALA A 159 0.48 2.84 -1.89
C ALA A 159 0.29 1.69 -0.88
N VAL A 160 0.17 2.03 0.40
CA VAL A 160 -0.11 1.07 1.48
C VAL A 160 -1.43 1.44 2.13
N VAL A 161 -2.35 0.48 2.22
CA VAL A 161 -3.65 0.62 2.88
C VAL A 161 -3.73 -0.37 4.03
N VAL A 162 -3.92 0.15 5.23
CA VAL A 162 -4.14 -0.62 6.46
C VAL A 162 -5.63 -0.55 6.80
N ASP A 163 -6.35 -1.62 6.50
CA ASP A 163 -7.75 -1.78 6.88
C ASP A 163 -7.85 -2.09 8.38
N TYR A 164 -8.89 -1.59 9.04
CA TYR A 164 -9.14 -1.79 10.46
C TYR A 164 -7.95 -1.40 11.37
N ALA A 165 -7.38 -0.22 11.13
CA ALA A 165 -6.18 0.28 11.79
C ALA A 165 -6.30 0.30 13.33
N GLN A 166 -7.51 0.48 13.88
CA GLN A 166 -7.78 0.44 15.31
C GLN A 166 -7.41 -0.88 16.00
N PHE A 167 -7.32 -1.99 15.26
CA PHE A 167 -6.88 -3.28 15.81
C PHE A 167 -5.36 -3.49 15.75
N LEU A 168 -4.64 -2.58 15.12
CA LEU A 168 -3.18 -2.58 15.01
C LEU A 168 -2.58 -1.51 15.93
N VAL A 169 -3.21 -0.33 15.93
CA VAL A 169 -2.80 0.82 16.72
C VAL A 169 -4.05 1.37 17.39
N PRO A 170 -4.48 0.80 18.54
CA PRO A 170 -5.67 1.23 19.23
C PRO A 170 -5.48 2.63 19.81
N GLN A 171 -6.58 3.40 19.89
CA GLN A 171 -6.59 4.63 20.68
C GLN A 171 -6.50 4.25 22.16
N ALA A 172 -5.31 4.35 22.72
CA ALA A 172 -5.03 4.08 24.12
C ALA A 172 -4.03 5.11 24.66
N GLU A 173 -4.12 5.44 25.95
CA GLU A 173 -3.10 6.26 26.59
C GLU A 173 -1.74 5.53 26.57
N ALA A 174 -0.65 6.28 26.49
CA ALA A 174 0.71 5.74 26.39
C ALA A 174 1.05 4.72 27.50
N VAL A 175 0.44 4.86 28.68
CA VAL A 175 0.59 3.94 29.81
C VAL A 175 0.07 2.53 29.51
N TYR A 176 -0.90 2.40 28.61
CA TYR A 176 -1.49 1.12 28.19
C TYR A 176 -0.85 0.55 26.91
N LEU A 177 0.00 1.33 26.22
CA LEU A 177 0.74 0.89 25.03
C LEU A 177 2.04 0.18 25.45
N ALA A 178 1.92 -1.02 26.01
CA ALA A 178 3.06 -1.87 26.33
C ALA A 178 3.31 -2.93 25.23
N GLY A 179 4.57 -3.29 25.02
CA GLY A 179 4.96 -4.40 24.14
C GLY A 179 4.71 -4.15 22.65
N GLU A 180 4.17 -5.15 21.93
CA GLU A 180 4.09 -5.10 20.46
C GLU A 180 3.25 -3.95 19.89
N LEU A 181 2.26 -3.44 20.64
CA LEU A 181 1.42 -2.32 20.16
C LEU A 181 2.22 -1.03 20.01
N SER A 182 3.22 -0.79 20.88
CA SER A 182 4.10 0.37 20.72
C SER A 182 5.02 0.20 19.52
N GLU A 183 5.50 -1.02 19.23
CA GLU A 183 6.27 -1.31 18.02
C GLU A 183 5.46 -1.02 16.74
N HIS A 184 4.18 -1.41 16.70
CA HIS A 184 3.31 -1.14 15.54
C HIS A 184 3.06 0.35 15.36
N LEU A 185 2.78 1.06 16.46
CA LEU A 185 2.58 2.51 16.45
C LEU A 185 3.85 3.23 15.97
N ILE A 186 5.01 2.91 16.53
CA ILE A 186 6.29 3.52 16.16
C ILE A 186 6.54 3.30 14.66
N LYS A 187 6.36 2.07 14.16
CA LYS A 187 6.57 1.77 12.73
C LYS A 187 5.65 2.59 11.82
N ILE A 188 4.37 2.71 12.18
CA ILE A 188 3.40 3.49 11.37
C ILE A 188 3.72 4.99 11.43
N LEU A 189 4.11 5.51 12.59
CA LEU A 189 4.52 6.91 12.74
C LEU A 189 5.83 7.20 12.00
N ASP A 190 6.79 6.28 12.04
CA ASP A 190 8.05 6.39 11.30
C ASP A 190 7.80 6.58 9.80
N TRP A 191 6.80 5.90 9.22
CA TRP A 191 6.44 6.12 7.81
C TRP A 191 5.94 7.54 7.51
N ALA A 192 5.33 8.22 8.49
CA ALA A 192 4.87 9.59 8.35
C ALA A 192 5.97 10.63 8.62
N THR A 193 6.92 10.32 9.52
CA THR A 193 7.91 11.29 9.99
C THR A 193 9.29 11.13 9.38
N ASP A 194 9.66 9.94 8.89
CA ASP A 194 10.93 9.71 8.21
C ASP A 194 10.92 10.45 6.86
N PRO A 195 11.75 11.50 6.66
CA PRO A 195 11.73 12.28 5.43
C PRO A 195 12.04 11.46 4.19
N THR A 196 12.77 10.35 4.32
CA THR A 196 13.10 9.48 3.19
C THR A 196 11.87 8.76 2.66
N ILE A 197 10.89 8.47 3.50
CA ILE A 197 9.61 7.88 3.10
C ILE A 197 8.59 8.99 2.81
N ALA A 198 8.51 9.99 3.67
CA ALA A 198 7.45 10.99 3.59
C ALA A 198 7.55 11.92 2.37
N THR A 199 8.75 12.12 1.82
CA THR A 199 8.97 12.91 0.59
C THR A 199 9.11 12.04 -0.67
N ALA A 200 9.13 10.72 -0.50
CA ALA A 200 9.16 9.77 -1.61
C ALA A 200 7.75 9.60 -2.20
N PRO A 201 7.62 8.96 -3.38
CA PRO A 201 6.32 8.62 -3.94
C PRO A 201 5.63 7.46 -3.21
N VAL A 202 5.54 7.55 -1.88
CA VAL A 202 4.91 6.58 -0.99
C VAL A 202 3.71 7.23 -0.32
N VAL A 203 2.54 6.61 -0.42
CA VAL A 203 1.35 7.00 0.34
C VAL A 203 0.95 5.89 1.31
N THR A 204 0.66 6.23 2.56
CA THR A 204 0.09 5.30 3.53
C THR A 204 -1.31 5.77 3.97
N CYS A 205 -2.25 4.85 4.06
CA CYS A 205 -3.63 5.12 4.45
C CYS A 205 -4.06 4.16 5.56
N LEU A 206 -4.48 4.71 6.69
CA LEU A 206 -5.04 3.98 7.81
C LEU A 206 -6.56 4.13 7.78
N ILE A 207 -7.32 3.04 7.75
CA ILE A 207 -8.79 3.09 7.77
C ILE A 207 -9.29 2.66 9.14
N SER A 208 -10.01 3.55 9.83
CA SER A 208 -10.60 3.30 11.15
C SER A 208 -12.03 3.82 11.22
N PRO A 209 -12.97 3.10 11.83
CA PRO A 209 -14.27 3.63 12.23
C PRO A 209 -14.16 4.48 13.50
#